data_AF-A0A7Y2IUZ6-F1
#
_entry.id   AF-A0A7Y2IUZ6-F1
#
_cell.length_a   1.000
_cell.length_b   1.000
_cell.length_c   1.000
_cell.angle_alpha   90.00
_cell.angle_beta   90.00
_cell.angle_gamma   90.00
#
_symmetry.space_group_name_H-M   'P 1'
#
loop_
_entity.id
_entity.type
_entity.pdbx_description
1 polymer ?
#
loop_
_entity_poly.entity_id
_entity_poly.type
_entity_poly.pdbx_seq_one_letter_code
_entity_poly.pdbx_strand_id
1 'polypeptide(L)'
;MTTQEAGYTRADFQTDQEVRWCPGCGDYTILASVQSFLATLDIEREKHVFVSGIGCASRFPYYMNTYGMHSIHGRAPAIASGVAAANPDLTVWVITGDGDSLSIGGNHLIHAMRRNVNIKILLFNNQIYGLTKGQYSPTSEIGKRTKTSPMGSIDRPFNPVSLALGA
;
A
#
# COMPACT_ATOMS: atom_id res chain seq x y z
N MET A 1 -5.60 -36.67 14.40
CA MET A 1 -5.87 -35.23 14.24
C MET A 1 -5.14 -34.52 15.35
N THR A 2 -3.90 -34.12 15.09
CA THR A 2 -3.11 -33.27 16.00
C THR A 2 -3.50 -31.83 15.71
N THR A 3 -4.28 -31.23 16.61
CA THR A 3 -4.51 -29.79 16.71
C THR A 3 -3.18 -29.12 17.03
N GLN A 4 -2.53 -28.54 16.03
CA GLN A 4 -1.35 -27.71 16.25
C GLN A 4 -1.82 -26.28 16.50
N GLU A 5 -2.12 -25.97 17.76
CA GLU A 5 -2.22 -24.59 18.23
C GLU A 5 -0.81 -23.99 18.30
N ALA A 6 -0.42 -23.27 17.27
CA ALA A 6 0.60 -22.24 17.37
C ALA A 6 0.14 -21.06 16.51
N GLY A 7 -0.78 -20.26 17.06
CA GLY A 7 -1.22 -19.03 16.43
C GLY A 7 -0.02 -18.12 16.21
N TYR A 8 0.09 -17.54 15.02
CA TYR A 8 1.14 -16.58 14.72
C TYR A 8 1.11 -15.41 15.72
N THR A 9 2.28 -14.82 15.95
CA THR A 9 2.43 -13.57 16.68
C THR A 9 2.78 -12.44 15.73
N ARG A 10 2.64 -11.19 16.18
CA ARG A 10 3.10 -10.02 15.42
C ARG A 10 4.57 -10.16 14.98
N ALA A 11 5.42 -10.74 15.83
CA ALA A 11 6.84 -10.90 15.57
C ALA A 11 7.13 -11.83 14.38
N ASP A 12 6.25 -12.81 14.11
CA ASP A 12 6.41 -13.73 12.99
C ASP A 12 6.30 -13.03 11.62
N PHE A 13 5.59 -11.89 11.58
CA PHE A 13 5.42 -11.05 10.39
C PHE A 13 6.44 -9.91 10.29
N GLN A 14 7.39 -9.82 11.22
CA GLN A 14 8.45 -8.80 11.24
C GLN A 14 9.74 -9.30 10.62
N THR A 15 10.42 -8.41 9.90
CA THR A 15 11.79 -8.62 9.43
C THR A 15 12.79 -8.02 10.43
N ASP A 16 14.07 -8.39 10.28
CA ASP A 16 15.21 -7.76 10.98
C ASP A 16 15.61 -6.38 10.39
N GLN A 17 15.00 -5.97 9.28
CA GLN A 17 15.28 -4.72 8.61
C GLN A 17 14.88 -3.50 9.44
N GLU A 18 15.77 -2.52 9.52
CA GLU A 18 15.49 -1.23 10.16
C GLU A 18 14.47 -0.43 9.33
N VAL A 19 13.39 0.03 9.99
CA VAL A 19 12.37 0.87 9.35
C VAL A 19 12.92 2.27 9.14
N ARG A 20 12.95 2.73 7.88
CA ARG A 20 13.60 3.98 7.42
C ARG A 20 12.61 5.14 7.25
N TRP A 21 11.46 5.10 7.92
CA TRP A 21 10.52 6.23 7.91
C TRP A 21 10.96 7.31 8.91
N CYS A 22 10.46 8.54 8.72
CA CYS A 22 10.77 9.63 9.63
C CYS A 22 10.18 9.33 11.03
N PRO A 23 10.84 9.72 12.13
CA PRO A 23 10.25 9.65 13.47
C PRO A 23 8.89 10.37 13.50
N GLY A 24 7.86 9.70 14.01
CA GLY A 24 6.48 10.21 14.02
C GLY A 24 5.67 9.99 12.74
N CYS A 25 6.23 9.31 11.74
CA CYS A 25 5.48 8.93 10.53
C CYS A 25 4.34 7.94 10.88
N GLY A 26 3.13 8.19 10.36
CA GLY A 26 1.97 7.31 10.59
C GLY A 26 2.12 5.91 9.99
N ASP A 27 3.01 5.73 9.01
CA ASP A 27 3.29 4.45 8.36
C ASP A 27 3.74 3.37 9.38
N TYR A 28 4.40 3.78 10.48
CA TYR A 28 4.75 2.88 11.59
C TYR A 28 3.54 2.20 12.22
N THR A 29 2.48 2.97 12.48
CA THR A 29 1.24 2.47 13.07
C THR A 29 0.55 1.52 12.11
N ILE A 30 0.47 1.89 10.82
CA ILE A 30 -0.15 1.02 9.80
C ILE A 30 0.60 -0.31 9.70
N LEU A 31 1.93 -0.28 9.65
CA LEU A 31 2.76 -1.50 9.64
C LEU A 31 2.51 -2.37 10.86
N ALA A 32 2.57 -1.79 12.07
CA ALA A 32 2.35 -2.52 13.30
C ALA A 32 0.94 -3.14 13.36
N SER A 33 -0.08 -2.40 12.92
CA SER A 33 -1.47 -2.87 12.87
C SER A 33 -1.66 -4.02 11.88
N VAL A 34 -1.07 -3.93 10.68
CA VAL A 34 -1.15 -5.02 9.70
C VAL A 34 -0.43 -6.28 10.22
N GLN A 35 0.78 -6.15 10.76
CA GLN A 35 1.50 -7.30 11.34
C GLN A 35 0.71 -7.99 12.45
N SER A 36 0.10 -7.21 13.35
CA SER A 36 -0.77 -7.76 14.40
C SER A 36 -2.03 -8.38 13.84
N PHE A 37 -2.64 -7.78 12.81
CA PHE A 37 -3.84 -8.30 12.17
C PHE A 37 -3.57 -9.64 11.48
N LEU A 38 -2.48 -9.75 10.70
CA LEU A 38 -2.13 -11.02 10.05
C LEU A 38 -1.88 -12.14 11.06
N ALA A 39 -1.31 -11.82 12.22
CA ALA A 39 -1.12 -12.78 13.32
C ALA A 39 -2.44 -13.36 13.87
N THR A 40 -3.55 -12.63 13.73
CA THR A 40 -4.88 -13.14 14.09
C THR A 40 -5.54 -13.96 12.99
N LEU A 41 -4.98 -13.95 11.77
CA LEU A 41 -5.48 -14.74 10.66
C LEU A 41 -4.85 -16.13 10.74
N ASP A 42 -5.68 -17.17 10.59
CA ASP A 42 -5.23 -18.55 10.43
C ASP A 42 -4.75 -18.80 8.98
N ILE A 43 -3.81 -17.97 8.52
CA ILE A 43 -3.26 -17.99 7.16
C ILE A 43 -1.74 -18.02 7.26
N GLU A 44 -1.13 -19.00 6.60
CA GLU A 44 0.33 -19.17 6.54
C GLU A 44 1.03 -17.92 5.97
N ARG A 45 2.18 -17.54 6.52
CA ARG A 45 2.89 -16.31 6.10
C ARG A 45 3.22 -16.31 4.60
N GLU A 46 3.56 -17.49 4.06
CA GLU A 46 3.91 -17.72 2.66
C GLU A 46 2.71 -17.59 1.71
N LYS A 47 1.48 -17.59 2.23
CA LYS A 47 0.27 -17.31 1.45
C LYS A 47 0.04 -15.81 1.27
N HIS A 48 0.73 -14.95 2.00
CA HIS A 48 0.63 -13.51 1.84
C HIS A 48 1.66 -12.97 0.85
N VAL A 49 1.20 -12.15 -0.11
CA VAL A 49 2.09 -11.44 -1.04
C VAL A 49 1.81 -9.94 -0.99
N PHE A 50 2.82 -9.15 -0.63
CA PHE A 50 2.74 -7.69 -0.62
C PHE A 50 3.44 -7.08 -1.84
N VAL A 51 2.65 -6.53 -2.77
CA VAL A 51 3.15 -5.83 -3.95
C VAL A 51 3.05 -4.33 -3.71
N SER A 52 4.14 -3.59 -3.88
CA SER A 52 4.15 -2.14 -3.70
C SER A 52 4.71 -1.39 -4.92
N GLY A 53 4.32 -0.11 -5.06
CA GLY A 53 4.83 0.78 -6.10
C GLY A 53 6.11 1.47 -5.68
N ILE A 54 6.19 2.81 -5.79
CA ILE A 54 7.33 3.61 -5.31
C ILE A 54 6.84 4.76 -4.42
N GLY A 55 7.49 4.95 -3.27
CA GLY A 55 7.12 5.98 -2.29
C GLY A 55 7.58 5.59 -0.87
N CYS A 56 7.32 6.46 0.12
CA CYS A 56 7.59 6.11 1.53
C CYS A 56 6.80 4.86 1.92
N ALA A 57 5.48 4.87 1.67
CA ALA A 57 4.59 3.75 1.90
C ALA A 57 5.06 2.48 1.18
N SER A 58 5.60 2.60 -0.03
CA SER A 58 5.99 1.44 -0.83
C SER A 58 7.20 0.67 -0.30
N ARG A 59 7.88 1.17 0.74
CA ARG A 59 8.89 0.39 1.48
C ARG A 59 8.28 -0.72 2.34
N PHE A 60 6.97 -0.73 2.55
CA PHE A 60 6.26 -1.66 3.40
C PHE A 60 6.64 -3.14 3.20
N PRO A 61 6.76 -3.69 1.98
CA PRO A 61 7.10 -5.10 1.82
C PRO A 61 8.47 -5.49 2.38
N TYR A 62 9.41 -4.54 2.51
CA TYR A 62 10.71 -4.81 3.15
C TYR A 62 10.59 -5.08 4.65
N TYR A 63 9.47 -4.70 5.26
CA TYR A 63 9.23 -4.81 6.70
C TYR A 63 8.26 -5.94 7.05
N MET A 64 7.88 -6.74 6.05
CA MET A 64 6.98 -7.88 6.18
C MET A 64 7.75 -9.17 5.93
N ASN A 65 7.71 -10.09 6.90
CA ASN A 65 8.28 -11.42 6.75
C ASN A 65 7.30 -12.33 5.97
N THR A 66 7.07 -12.01 4.71
CA THR A 66 6.20 -12.73 3.78
C THR A 66 6.80 -12.66 2.37
N TYR A 67 6.14 -13.21 1.35
CA TYR A 67 6.52 -12.85 -0.02
C TYR A 67 6.17 -11.38 -0.30
N GLY A 68 7.02 -10.72 -1.09
CA GLY A 68 6.82 -9.32 -1.42
C GLY A 68 7.53 -8.90 -2.70
N MET A 69 6.99 -7.90 -3.38
CA MET A 69 7.59 -7.27 -4.55
C MET A 69 7.52 -5.76 -4.42
N HIS A 70 8.67 -5.11 -4.30
CA HIS A 70 8.81 -3.67 -4.50
C HIS A 70 8.99 -3.41 -5.99
N SER A 71 7.92 -2.95 -6.63
CA SER A 71 7.85 -2.85 -8.09
C SER A 71 8.24 -1.46 -8.59
N ILE A 72 7.57 -0.95 -9.61
CA ILE A 72 7.80 0.38 -10.19
C ILE A 72 6.59 1.29 -9.95
N HIS A 73 6.84 2.61 -10.03
CA HIS A 73 5.88 3.62 -9.59
C HIS A 73 4.52 3.49 -10.29
N GLY A 74 3.47 3.32 -9.49
CA GLY A 74 2.08 3.16 -9.93
C GLY A 74 1.77 1.90 -10.73
N ARG A 75 2.62 0.86 -10.69
CA ARG A 75 2.35 -0.42 -11.36
C ARG A 75 1.98 -1.56 -10.43
N ALA A 76 1.95 -1.32 -9.12
CA ALA A 76 1.58 -2.33 -8.14
C ALA A 76 0.22 -2.98 -8.40
N PRO A 77 -0.88 -2.26 -8.73
CA PRO A 77 -2.15 -2.90 -9.06
C PRO A 77 -2.08 -3.82 -10.29
N ALA A 78 -1.33 -3.42 -11.33
CA ALA A 78 -1.17 -4.21 -12.55
C ALA A 78 -0.40 -5.51 -12.28
N ILE A 79 0.70 -5.42 -11.53
CA ILE A 79 1.52 -6.57 -11.16
C ILE A 79 0.76 -7.50 -10.21
N ALA A 80 0.10 -6.95 -9.18
CA ALA A 80 -0.72 -7.72 -8.25
C ALA A 80 -1.86 -8.46 -8.94
N SER A 81 -2.44 -7.87 -9.99
CA SER A 81 -3.45 -8.55 -10.82
C SER A 81 -2.88 -9.79 -11.50
N GLY A 82 -1.64 -9.71 -12.01
CA GLY A 82 -0.93 -10.87 -12.56
C GLY A 82 -0.66 -11.95 -11.51
N VAL A 83 -0.23 -11.56 -10.31
CA VAL A 83 0.01 -12.49 -9.18
C VAL A 83 -1.29 -13.22 -8.80
N ALA A 84 -2.37 -12.47 -8.58
CA ALA A 84 -3.66 -13.04 -8.19
C ALA A 84 -4.26 -13.95 -9.27
N ALA A 85 -4.09 -13.60 -10.55
CA ALA A 85 -4.55 -14.42 -11.66
C ALA A 85 -3.71 -15.71 -11.83
N ALA A 86 -2.40 -15.64 -11.59
CA ALA A 86 -1.50 -16.78 -11.72
C ALA A 86 -1.63 -17.79 -10.57
N ASN A 87 -1.93 -17.32 -9.35
CA ASN A 87 -2.13 -18.18 -8.20
C ASN A 87 -3.27 -17.66 -7.30
N PRO A 88 -4.51 -18.16 -7.50
CA PRO A 88 -5.69 -17.72 -6.76
C PRO A 88 -5.69 -18.06 -5.26
N ASP A 89 -4.83 -18.99 -4.81
CA ASP A 89 -4.74 -19.39 -3.40
C ASP A 89 -3.94 -18.38 -2.55
N LEU A 90 -3.32 -17.38 -3.19
CA LEU A 90 -2.55 -16.36 -2.51
C LEU A 90 -3.44 -15.21 -2.03
N THR A 91 -3.14 -14.76 -0.81
CA THR A 91 -3.70 -13.55 -0.23
C THR A 91 -2.87 -12.34 -0.67
N VAL A 92 -3.23 -11.75 -1.82
CA VAL A 92 -2.47 -10.66 -2.44
C VAL A 92 -2.86 -9.29 -1.88
N TRP A 93 -1.88 -8.46 -1.57
CA TRP A 93 -2.00 -7.10 -1.06
C TRP A 93 -1.26 -6.11 -1.96
N VAL A 94 -1.87 -4.97 -2.23
CA VAL A 94 -1.27 -3.82 -2.88
C VAL A 94 -1.02 -2.76 -1.82
N ILE A 95 0.25 -2.35 -1.66
CA ILE A 95 0.63 -1.20 -0.84
C ILE A 95 0.95 -0.02 -1.75
N THR A 96 0.33 1.12 -1.49
CA THR A 96 0.50 2.29 -2.34
C THR A 96 0.35 3.57 -1.54
N GLY A 97 1.02 4.63 -1.99
CA GLY A 97 0.71 6.00 -1.57
C GLY A 97 -0.43 6.59 -2.40
N ASP A 98 -0.98 7.70 -1.93
CA ASP A 98 -1.90 8.55 -2.68
C ASP A 98 -1.38 8.90 -4.08
N GLY A 99 -0.15 9.40 -4.21
CA GLY A 99 0.43 9.75 -5.48
C GLY A 99 0.78 8.54 -6.36
N ASP A 100 1.18 7.43 -5.75
CA ASP A 100 1.52 6.21 -6.49
C ASP A 100 0.30 5.60 -7.18
N SER A 101 -0.86 5.57 -6.51
CA SER A 101 -2.08 4.94 -7.04
C SER A 101 -3.09 5.91 -7.66
N LEU A 102 -3.14 7.17 -7.24
CA LEU A 102 -4.13 8.15 -7.70
C LEU A 102 -3.57 9.15 -8.71
N SER A 103 -2.25 9.15 -8.94
CA SER A 103 -1.61 9.88 -10.04
C SER A 103 -1.19 8.90 -11.14
N ILE A 104 0.10 8.54 -11.20
CA ILE A 104 0.66 7.69 -12.26
C ILE A 104 0.05 6.28 -12.32
N GLY A 105 -0.50 5.79 -11.21
CA GLY A 105 -1.18 4.50 -11.12
C GLY A 105 -2.69 4.51 -11.34
N GLY A 106 -3.30 5.67 -11.56
CA GLY A 106 -4.77 5.85 -11.53
C GLY A 106 -5.54 4.85 -12.40
N ASN A 107 -5.16 4.72 -13.67
CA ASN A 107 -5.84 3.80 -14.60
C ASN A 107 -5.71 2.33 -14.19
N HIS A 108 -4.58 1.93 -13.61
CA HIS A 108 -4.39 0.56 -13.15
C HIS A 108 -5.23 0.27 -11.91
N LEU A 109 -5.35 1.24 -10.99
CA LEU A 109 -6.21 1.15 -9.81
C LEU A 109 -7.68 0.97 -10.23
N ILE A 110 -8.18 1.88 -11.07
CA ILE A 110 -9.57 1.86 -11.56
C ILE A 110 -9.88 0.53 -12.25
N HIS A 111 -8.99 0.06 -13.12
CA HIS A 111 -9.24 -1.19 -13.84
C HIS A 111 -9.04 -2.46 -13.01
N ALA A 112 -8.29 -2.41 -11.90
CA ALA A 112 -8.25 -3.52 -10.94
C ALA A 112 -9.60 -3.65 -10.21
N MET A 113 -10.19 -2.51 -9.80
CA MET A 113 -11.50 -2.46 -9.17
C MET A 113 -12.62 -2.86 -10.13
N ARG A 114 -12.66 -2.27 -11.34
CA ARG A 114 -13.67 -2.58 -12.37
C ARG A 114 -13.73 -4.06 -12.77
N ARG A 115 -12.58 -4.74 -12.71
CA ARG A 115 -12.48 -6.18 -13.01
C ARG A 115 -12.75 -7.07 -11.80
N ASN A 116 -12.98 -6.48 -10.63
CA ASN A 116 -13.15 -7.17 -9.36
C ASN A 116 -12.02 -8.19 -9.11
N VAL A 117 -10.77 -7.76 -9.34
CA VAL A 117 -9.60 -8.63 -9.10
C VAL A 117 -9.53 -8.91 -7.60
N ASN A 118 -9.36 -10.17 -7.20
CA ASN A 118 -9.28 -10.58 -5.79
C ASN A 118 -7.96 -10.15 -5.14
N ILE A 119 -7.81 -8.84 -4.89
CA ILE A 119 -6.66 -8.21 -4.25
C ILE A 119 -7.13 -7.23 -3.19
N LYS A 120 -6.30 -6.99 -2.16
CA LYS A 120 -6.56 -6.01 -1.11
C LYS A 120 -5.71 -4.78 -1.37
N ILE A 121 -6.30 -3.58 -1.42
CA ILE A 121 -5.56 -2.33 -1.69
C ILE A 121 -5.49 -1.51 -0.40
N LEU A 122 -4.27 -1.28 0.09
CA LEU A 122 -4.00 -0.44 1.25
C LEU A 122 -3.30 0.85 0.79
N LEU A 123 -4.07 1.94 0.78
CA LEU A 123 -3.64 3.26 0.33
C LEU A 123 -3.26 4.15 1.52
N PHE A 124 -1.99 4.55 1.57
CA PHE A 124 -1.42 5.42 2.59
C PHE A 124 -1.59 6.87 2.13
N ASN A 125 -2.66 7.52 2.61
CA ASN A 125 -3.03 8.87 2.17
C ASN A 125 -2.43 9.95 3.10
N ASN A 126 -1.18 10.31 2.88
CA ASN A 126 -0.53 11.40 3.63
C ASN A 126 -0.64 12.77 2.92
N GLN A 127 -1.35 12.82 1.79
CA GLN A 127 -1.66 14.01 1.01
C GLN A 127 -0.41 14.76 0.52
N ILE A 128 0.69 14.05 0.24
CA ILE A 128 1.96 14.62 -0.21
C ILE A 128 2.91 13.56 -0.79
N TYR A 129 3.70 13.92 -1.80
CA TYR A 129 4.82 13.08 -2.22
C TYR A 129 6.00 13.18 -1.23
N GLY A 130 5.96 12.36 -0.18
CA GLY A 130 6.96 12.39 0.90
C GLY A 130 8.38 12.02 0.43
N LEU A 131 8.53 10.90 -0.28
CA LEU A 131 9.84 10.37 -0.66
C LEU A 131 10.63 11.31 -1.58
N THR A 132 9.93 12.02 -2.47
CA THR A 132 10.50 13.00 -3.40
C THR A 132 10.61 14.40 -2.78
N LYS A 133 10.47 14.50 -1.46
CA LYS A 133 10.73 15.69 -0.64
C LYS A 133 9.65 16.78 -0.72
N GLY A 134 8.38 16.42 -0.90
CA GLY A 134 7.25 17.27 -0.52
C GLY A 134 6.60 18.06 -1.66
N GLN A 135 6.26 17.41 -2.77
CA GLN A 135 5.36 17.95 -3.80
C GLN A 135 3.91 17.62 -3.43
N TYR A 136 2.95 18.44 -3.89
CA TYR A 136 1.52 18.13 -3.69
C TYR A 136 1.14 16.84 -4.43
N SER A 137 0.18 16.11 -3.89
CA SER A 137 -0.38 14.87 -4.44
C SER A 137 -1.82 15.10 -4.94
N PRO A 138 -2.44 14.11 -5.63
CA PRO A 138 -3.83 14.21 -6.06
C PRO A 138 -4.87 14.32 -4.91
N THR A 139 -4.47 14.10 -3.66
CA THR A 139 -5.33 14.23 -2.47
C THR A 139 -4.95 15.43 -1.61
N SER A 140 -3.96 16.24 -2.02
CA SER A 140 -3.59 17.48 -1.34
C SER A 140 -4.70 18.51 -1.35
N GLU A 141 -4.85 19.23 -0.25
CA GLU A 141 -5.86 20.27 -0.09
C GLU A 141 -5.66 21.44 -1.08
N ILE A 142 -6.76 22.07 -1.49
CA ILE A 142 -6.71 23.30 -2.28
C ILE A 142 -5.97 24.38 -1.47
N GLY A 143 -5.08 25.10 -2.12
CA GLY A 143 -4.24 26.13 -1.50
C GLY A 143 -2.99 25.58 -0.80
N LYS A 144 -2.80 24.25 -0.73
CA LYS A 144 -1.60 23.66 -0.09
C LYS A 144 -0.33 24.12 -0.79
N ARG A 145 0.51 24.88 -0.07
CA ARG A 145 1.81 25.34 -0.57
C ARG A 145 2.83 24.22 -0.44
N THR A 146 3.50 23.90 -1.54
CA THR A 146 4.54 22.87 -1.60
C THR A 146 5.71 23.36 -2.44
N LYS A 147 6.80 22.59 -2.53
CA LYS A 147 7.99 23.03 -3.31
C LYS A 147 7.70 23.32 -4.77
N THR A 148 6.79 22.57 -5.38
CA THR A 148 6.37 22.74 -6.79
C THR A 148 5.09 23.57 -6.94
N SER A 149 4.39 23.83 -5.85
CA SER A 149 3.18 24.67 -5.82
C SER A 149 3.37 25.81 -4.79
N PRO A 150 4.33 26.73 -4.99
CA PRO A 150 4.63 27.77 -4.01
C PRO A 150 3.45 28.73 -3.79
N MET A 151 2.59 28.89 -4.80
CA MET A 151 1.37 29.70 -4.75
C MET A 151 0.15 28.94 -4.21
N GLY A 152 0.31 27.66 -3.87
CA GLY A 152 -0.77 26.76 -3.46
C GLY A 152 -1.27 25.89 -4.61
N SER A 153 -1.76 24.68 -4.28
CA SER A 153 -2.47 23.81 -5.23
C SER A 153 -3.80 24.45 -5.66
N ILE A 154 -4.14 24.37 -6.94
CA ILE A 154 -5.46 24.81 -7.46
C ILE A 154 -6.38 23.63 -7.77
N ASP A 155 -5.83 22.41 -7.81
CA ASP A 155 -6.56 21.21 -8.16
C ASP A 155 -7.46 20.78 -7.00
N ARG A 156 -8.67 20.35 -7.35
CA ARG A 156 -9.61 19.77 -6.37
C ARG A 156 -9.10 18.37 -6.00
N PRO A 157 -8.90 18.05 -4.71
CA PRO A 157 -8.41 16.74 -4.31
C PRO A 157 -9.40 15.64 -4.70
N PHE A 158 -8.89 14.51 -5.16
CA PHE A 158 -9.68 13.30 -5.25
C PHE A 158 -10.17 12.89 -3.87
N ASN A 159 -11.41 12.41 -3.80
CA ASN A 159 -11.85 11.55 -2.72
C ASN A 159 -11.55 10.09 -3.14
N PRO A 160 -10.58 9.41 -2.50
CA PRO A 160 -10.17 8.06 -2.91
C PRO A 160 -11.32 7.05 -2.80
N VAL A 161 -12.21 7.21 -1.81
CA VAL A 161 -13.38 6.35 -1.62
C VAL A 161 -14.39 6.56 -2.74
N SER A 162 -14.67 7.81 -3.12
CA SER A 162 -15.57 8.10 -4.24
C SER A 162 -15.02 7.58 -5.57
N LEU A 163 -13.70 7.69 -5.79
CA LEU A 163 -13.05 7.10 -6.97
C LEU A 163 -13.22 5.57 -6.99
N ALA A 164 -13.01 4.91 -5.84
CA ALA A 164 -13.15 3.47 -5.74
C ALA A 164 -14.58 2.98 -5.96
N LEU A 165 -15.59 3.69 -5.44
CA LEU A 165 -17.00 3.38 -5.65
C LEU A 165 -17.46 3.62 -7.10
N GLY A 166 -16.79 4.54 -7.82
CA GLY A 166 -17.13 4.87 -9.21
C GLY A 166 -16.38 4.05 -10.28
N ALA A 167 -15.44 3.19 -9.87
CA ALA A 167 -14.64 2.36 -10.77
C ALA A 167 -15.38 1.09 -11.22
#